data_AF-A0A6B9XN54-F1
#
_entry.id   AF-A0A6B9XN54-F1
#
_cell.length_a   1.000
_cell.length_b   1.000
_cell.length_c   1.000
_cell.angle_alpha   90.00
_cell.angle_beta   90.00
_cell.angle_gamma   90.00
#
_symmetry.space_group_name_H-M   'P 1'
#
loop_
_entity.id
_entity.type
_entity.pdbx_description
1 polymer ?
#
loop_
_entity_poly.entity_id
_entity_poly.type
_entity_poly.pdbx_seq_one_letter_code
_entity_poly.pdbx_strand_id
1 'polypeptide(L)'
;DLFGDGFAFWYVKEPMQTGDVFGSRDFFTGLAIIADTYSNHNGVHNHGHPYISAMVNNGTLHYDHDRDGTHTQLSGCVAKFRNLDHDTFLSIKYVHDTLTVSVDIDNKMAYKDCFTVNGVFLPTGYYFGVSAATGDLSDAHDIVSLKLYDLTTPDDDILEDRANIMPSALY
;
A
#
# COMPACT_ATOMS: atom_id res chain seq x y z
N ASP A 1 1.81 22.52 6.97
CA ASP A 1 0.55 22.45 6.19
C ASP A 1 -0.41 21.48 6.84
N LEU A 2 -1.72 21.72 6.70
CA LEU A 2 -2.79 20.84 7.17
C LEU A 2 -3.45 20.21 5.94
N PHE A 3 -3.49 18.89 5.89
CA PHE A 3 -3.92 18.09 4.73
C PHE A 3 -4.22 16.66 5.20
N GLY A 4 -5.06 15.94 4.47
CA GLY A 4 -5.38 14.57 4.82
C GLY A 4 -6.42 13.92 3.88
N ASP A 5 -6.66 12.61 4.02
CA ASP A 5 -5.87 11.69 4.87
C ASP A 5 -4.87 10.91 4.02
N GLY A 6 -5.26 10.57 2.79
CA GLY A 6 -4.38 9.93 1.83
C GLY A 6 -5.16 8.98 0.92
N PHE A 7 -4.43 8.01 0.39
CA PHE A 7 -4.99 7.01 -0.51
C PHE A 7 -4.31 5.66 -0.32
N ALA A 8 -4.97 4.61 -0.80
CA ALA A 8 -4.48 3.24 -0.69
C ALA A 8 -4.64 2.49 -2.02
N PHE A 9 -3.63 1.71 -2.36
CA PHE A 9 -3.70 0.68 -3.39
C PHE A 9 -3.98 -0.67 -2.76
N TRP A 10 -4.84 -1.43 -3.42
CA TRP A 10 -5.39 -2.67 -2.91
C TRP A 10 -5.11 -3.83 -3.85
N TYR A 11 -4.81 -4.99 -3.26
CA TYR A 11 -4.96 -6.30 -3.90
C TYR A 11 -5.77 -7.19 -2.96
N VAL A 12 -7.08 -7.26 -3.16
CA VAL A 12 -8.03 -7.77 -2.16
C VAL A 12 -9.07 -8.74 -2.73
N LYS A 13 -9.56 -9.64 -1.87
CA LYS A 13 -10.56 -10.65 -2.22
C LYS A 13 -11.91 -10.06 -2.65
N GLU A 14 -12.38 -9.03 -1.93
CA GLU A 14 -13.73 -8.48 -2.07
C GLU A 14 -13.64 -7.02 -2.54
N PRO A 15 -13.90 -6.73 -3.83
CA PRO A 15 -13.78 -5.39 -4.39
C PRO A 15 -15.00 -4.52 -4.06
N MET A 16 -14.86 -3.21 -4.29
CA MET A 16 -15.94 -2.21 -4.20
C MET A 16 -16.63 -2.13 -2.83
N GLN A 17 -15.91 -2.46 -1.75
CA GLN A 17 -16.41 -2.31 -0.38
C GLN A 17 -15.96 -0.97 0.17
N THR A 18 -16.91 -0.13 0.59
CA THR A 18 -16.62 1.17 1.21
C THR A 18 -16.36 1.02 2.70
N GLY A 19 -15.63 1.96 3.28
CA GLY A 19 -15.39 2.02 4.72
C GLY A 19 -14.33 3.05 5.11
N ASP A 20 -13.86 2.94 6.34
CA ASP A 20 -13.07 3.99 6.99
C ASP A 20 -11.56 3.90 6.70
N VAL A 21 -11.09 2.85 6.01
CA VAL A 21 -9.67 2.67 5.68
C VAL A 21 -9.38 3.31 4.33
N PHE A 22 -9.07 4.61 4.34
CA PHE A 22 -8.83 5.41 3.13
C PHE A 22 -9.95 5.24 2.08
N GLY A 23 -11.21 5.15 2.54
CA GLY A 23 -12.40 5.01 1.70
C GLY A 23 -12.77 3.56 1.37
N SER A 24 -11.98 2.58 1.82
CA SER A 24 -12.24 1.14 1.67
C SER A 24 -12.58 0.49 3.00
N ARG A 25 -13.14 -0.71 2.95
CA ARG A 25 -13.52 -1.45 4.16
C ARG A 25 -12.31 -1.81 5.03
N ASP A 26 -12.57 -1.87 6.33
CA ASP A 26 -11.69 -2.50 7.29
C ASP A 26 -11.82 -4.05 7.26
N PHE A 27 -10.93 -4.76 7.98
CA PHE A 27 -10.87 -6.23 7.99
C PHE A 27 -10.79 -6.83 6.58
N PHE A 28 -10.01 -6.20 5.70
CA PHE A 28 -9.80 -6.68 4.34
C PHE A 28 -9.01 -7.99 4.33
N THR A 29 -9.14 -8.75 3.23
CA THR A 29 -8.35 -9.96 2.98
C THR A 29 -7.49 -9.70 1.75
N GLY A 30 -6.17 -9.56 1.93
CA GLY A 30 -5.22 -9.26 0.87
C GLY A 30 -4.09 -8.32 1.32
N LEU A 31 -3.63 -7.47 0.39
CA LEU A 31 -2.58 -6.47 0.58
C LEU A 31 -3.17 -5.06 0.44
N ALA A 32 -2.72 -4.15 1.31
CA ALA A 32 -2.87 -2.72 1.18
C ALA A 32 -1.49 -2.03 1.13
N ILE A 33 -1.28 -1.17 0.13
CA ILE A 33 -0.18 -0.20 0.14
C ILE A 33 -0.79 1.17 0.39
N ILE A 34 -0.49 1.75 1.53
CA ILE A 34 -1.14 2.94 2.06
C ILE A 34 -0.17 4.11 1.93
N ALA A 35 -0.62 5.20 1.31
CA ALA A 35 0.09 6.45 1.20
C ALA A 35 -0.57 7.46 2.14
N ASP A 36 -0.15 7.43 3.40
CA ASP A 36 -0.70 8.26 4.47
C ASP A 36 -0.05 9.64 4.46
N THR A 37 -0.86 10.67 4.37
CA THR A 37 -0.40 12.06 4.31
C THR A 37 -0.55 12.77 5.65
N TYR A 38 -1.51 12.39 6.48
CA TYR A 38 -1.76 13.06 7.73
C TYR A 38 -1.04 12.36 8.87
N SER A 39 -0.48 13.13 9.80
CA SER A 39 0.08 12.55 11.01
C SER A 39 -0.97 12.64 12.11
N ASN A 40 -1.62 11.53 12.42
CA ASN A 40 -2.49 11.44 13.59
C ASN A 40 -1.59 11.45 14.85
N HIS A 41 -1.33 12.63 15.41
CA HIS A 41 -0.29 12.87 16.42
C HIS A 41 -0.35 11.99 17.70
N ASN A 42 0.86 11.68 18.22
CA ASN A 42 1.28 11.24 19.58
C ASN A 42 1.39 9.74 19.91
N GLY A 43 1.95 8.93 19.00
CA GLY A 43 2.45 7.57 19.30
C GLY A 43 3.98 7.43 19.32
N VAL A 44 4.50 6.30 19.82
CA VAL A 44 5.95 5.95 19.89
C VAL A 44 6.62 5.84 18.51
N HIS A 45 5.83 5.87 17.43
CA HIS A 45 6.27 5.74 16.04
C HIS A 45 6.28 7.10 15.34
N ASN A 46 7.24 7.95 15.71
CA ASN A 46 7.39 9.29 15.12
C ASN A 46 8.13 9.20 13.77
N HIS A 47 7.46 8.73 12.71
CA HIS A 47 7.98 8.83 11.35
C HIS A 47 7.48 10.09 10.64
N GLY A 48 8.28 10.61 9.69
CA GLY A 48 7.86 11.76 8.90
C GLY A 48 6.71 11.41 7.96
N HIS A 49 5.75 12.31 7.83
CA HIS A 49 4.68 12.22 6.83
C HIS A 49 4.98 13.13 5.62
N PRO A 50 4.51 12.79 4.41
CA PRO A 50 3.76 11.58 4.07
C PRO A 50 4.57 10.28 4.18
N TYR A 51 3.89 9.20 4.53
CA TYR A 51 4.46 7.89 4.82
C TYR A 51 3.78 6.81 3.98
N ILE A 52 4.57 5.98 3.32
CA ILE A 52 4.08 4.85 2.55
C ILE A 52 4.31 3.59 3.35
N SER A 53 3.27 2.81 3.59
CA SER A 53 3.33 1.56 4.36
C SER A 53 2.64 0.41 3.63
N ALA A 54 2.99 -0.82 3.99
CA ALA A 54 2.31 -2.03 3.54
C ALA A 54 1.64 -2.74 4.71
N MET A 55 0.44 -3.28 4.47
CA MET A 55 -0.26 -4.16 5.41
C MET A 55 -0.81 -5.38 4.68
N VAL A 56 -0.51 -6.57 5.20
CA VAL A 56 -1.12 -7.83 4.77
C VAL A 56 -2.14 -8.24 5.80
N ASN A 57 -3.34 -8.60 5.35
CA ASN A 57 -4.44 -8.94 6.24
C ASN A 57 -5.19 -10.17 5.71
N ASN A 58 -5.60 -11.05 6.61
CA ASN A 58 -6.39 -12.24 6.31
C ASN A 58 -7.88 -12.06 6.66
N GLY A 59 -8.30 -10.84 6.99
CA GLY A 59 -9.66 -10.51 7.43
C GLY A 59 -9.83 -10.42 8.95
N THR A 60 -8.76 -10.52 9.73
CA THR A 60 -8.83 -10.51 11.20
C THR A 60 -8.24 -9.26 11.86
N LEU A 61 -7.39 -8.52 11.13
CA LEU A 61 -6.73 -7.34 11.67
C LEU A 61 -7.55 -6.07 11.35
N HIS A 62 -7.70 -5.22 12.35
CA HIS A 62 -8.24 -3.87 12.22
C HIS A 62 -7.12 -2.91 11.80
N TYR A 63 -7.40 -2.01 10.85
CA TYR A 63 -6.52 -0.88 10.58
C TYR A 63 -6.80 0.25 11.57
N ASP A 64 -5.88 0.46 12.51
CA ASP A 64 -5.96 1.52 13.52
C ASP A 64 -5.55 2.88 12.91
N HIS A 65 -6.54 3.64 12.42
CA HIS A 65 -6.33 4.96 11.83
C HIS A 65 -5.74 5.96 12.83
N ASP A 66 -6.14 5.89 14.11
CA ASP A 66 -5.65 6.79 15.17
C ASP A 66 -4.15 6.59 15.46
N ARG A 67 -3.55 5.49 14.96
CA ARG A 67 -2.13 5.15 15.12
C ARG A 67 -1.43 4.88 13.79
N ASP A 68 -1.97 5.40 12.69
CA ASP A 68 -1.44 5.29 11.33
C ASP A 68 -1.18 3.83 10.88
N GLY A 69 -1.89 2.86 11.48
CA GLY A 69 -1.72 1.42 11.20
C GLY A 69 -0.40 0.81 11.64
N THR A 70 0.40 1.51 12.46
CA THR A 70 1.77 1.11 12.84
C THR A 70 1.87 -0.27 13.48
N HIS A 71 0.82 -0.76 14.16
CA HIS A 71 0.80 -2.08 14.79
C HIS A 71 0.64 -3.24 13.80
N THR A 72 0.09 -2.97 12.63
CA THR A 72 -0.18 -3.96 11.58
C THR A 72 0.66 -3.71 10.32
N GLN A 73 1.57 -2.72 10.39
CA GLN A 73 2.50 -2.40 9.34
C GLN A 73 3.53 -3.51 9.16
N LEU A 74 3.73 -3.91 7.91
CA LEU A 74 4.78 -4.83 7.50
C LEU A 74 6.12 -4.10 7.32
N SER A 75 6.11 -3.02 6.54
CA SER A 75 7.25 -2.12 6.33
C SER A 75 6.76 -0.80 5.73
N GLY A 76 7.62 0.22 5.72
CA GLY A 76 7.25 1.53 5.22
C GLY A 76 8.43 2.49 5.09
N CYS A 77 8.22 3.61 4.41
CA CYS A 77 9.20 4.69 4.29
C CYS A 77 8.54 6.07 4.21
N VAL A 78 9.31 7.10 4.55
CA VAL A 78 8.92 8.50 4.34
C VAL A 78 9.09 8.87 2.86
N ALA A 79 8.04 9.38 2.23
CA ALA A 79 8.06 9.82 0.84
C ALA A 79 7.28 11.13 0.67
N LYS A 80 7.94 12.22 0.31
CA LYS A 80 7.32 13.56 0.19
C LYS A 80 6.70 13.77 -1.20
N PHE A 81 5.68 12.99 -1.53
CA PHE A 81 5.04 12.96 -2.85
C PHE A 81 4.01 14.09 -3.09
N ARG A 82 3.74 14.95 -2.11
CA ARG A 82 2.69 15.98 -2.19
C ARG A 82 3.19 17.30 -2.80
N ASN A 83 2.29 17.98 -3.53
CA ASN A 83 2.49 19.33 -4.06
C ASN A 83 3.80 19.52 -4.86
N LEU A 84 4.17 18.51 -5.64
CA LEU A 84 5.28 18.58 -6.57
C LEU A 84 4.79 19.16 -7.91
N ASP A 85 5.66 19.90 -8.59
CA ASP A 85 5.38 20.56 -9.88
C ASP A 85 5.61 19.64 -11.09
N HIS A 86 5.71 18.33 -10.84
CA HIS A 86 6.00 17.28 -11.79
C HIS A 86 5.30 15.98 -11.37
N ASP A 87 5.23 15.02 -12.29
CA ASP A 87 4.59 13.74 -12.06
C ASP A 87 5.32 12.91 -11.00
N THR A 88 4.54 12.21 -10.16
CA THR A 88 5.05 11.26 -9.17
C THR A 88 4.62 9.86 -9.51
N PHE A 89 5.49 8.88 -9.24
CA PHE A 89 5.24 7.49 -9.56
C PHE A 89 5.46 6.58 -8.35
N LEU A 90 4.55 5.63 -8.17
CA LEU A 90 4.67 4.51 -7.24
C LEU A 90 4.76 3.21 -8.04
N SER A 91 5.73 2.38 -7.71
CA SER A 91 5.89 1.03 -8.25
C SER A 91 5.71 0.02 -7.13
N ILE A 92 4.82 -0.94 -7.34
CA ILE A 92 4.55 -2.06 -6.44
C ILE A 92 4.88 -3.33 -7.22
N LYS A 93 5.92 -4.04 -6.79
CA LYS A 93 6.41 -5.26 -7.43
C LYS A 93 6.28 -6.43 -6.46
N TYR A 94 5.65 -7.51 -6.91
CA TYR A 94 5.54 -8.75 -6.15
C TYR A 94 6.05 -9.92 -6.99
N VAL A 95 7.16 -10.53 -6.58
CA VAL A 95 7.81 -11.66 -7.28
C VAL A 95 8.42 -12.58 -6.23
N HIS A 96 8.23 -13.90 -6.36
CA HIS A 96 8.84 -14.90 -5.47
C HIS A 96 8.71 -14.56 -3.98
N ASP A 97 7.48 -14.34 -3.51
CA ASP A 97 7.15 -13.98 -2.12
C ASP A 97 7.81 -12.70 -1.60
N THR A 98 8.31 -11.87 -2.52
CA THR A 98 9.01 -10.63 -2.21
C THR A 98 8.19 -9.45 -2.70
N LEU A 99 7.78 -8.59 -1.77
CA LEU A 99 7.12 -7.32 -2.04
C LEU A 99 8.18 -6.21 -2.02
N THR A 100 8.35 -5.53 -3.16
CA THR A 100 9.17 -4.32 -3.29
C THR A 100 8.28 -3.14 -3.65
N VAL A 101 8.41 -2.06 -2.88
CA VAL A 101 7.77 -0.78 -3.17
C VAL A 101 8.86 0.25 -3.43
N SER A 102 8.74 0.97 -4.54
CA SER A 102 9.70 1.99 -4.95
C SER A 102 8.95 3.22 -5.49
N VAL A 103 9.56 4.40 -5.37
CA VAL A 103 8.95 5.68 -5.76
C VAL A 103 9.87 6.48 -6.67
N ASP A 104 9.30 7.24 -7.59
CA ASP A 104 9.98 8.33 -8.30
C ASP A 104 9.24 9.64 -8.02
N ILE A 105 9.82 10.45 -7.14
CA ILE A 105 9.29 11.76 -6.70
C ILE A 105 10.33 12.87 -6.85
N ASP A 106 11.51 12.55 -7.38
CA ASP A 106 12.62 13.50 -7.57
C ASP A 106 12.72 13.99 -9.02
N ASN A 107 11.78 13.58 -9.89
CA ASN A 107 11.79 13.81 -11.33
C ASN A 107 13.07 13.32 -12.03
N LYS A 108 13.59 12.15 -11.64
CA LYS A 108 14.84 11.60 -12.18
C LYS A 108 14.64 10.45 -13.16
N MET A 109 13.39 10.04 -13.39
CA MET A 109 13.05 8.81 -14.13
C MET A 109 13.77 7.60 -13.53
N ALA A 110 13.91 7.60 -12.22
CA ALA A 110 14.72 6.64 -11.46
C ALA A 110 13.98 6.29 -10.17
N TYR A 111 13.41 5.10 -10.14
CA TYR A 111 12.73 4.57 -8.96
C TYR A 111 13.75 4.35 -7.84
N LYS A 112 13.48 4.99 -6.70
CA LYS A 112 14.20 4.78 -5.45
C LYS A 112 13.40 3.80 -4.60
N ASP A 113 14.07 2.78 -4.07
CA ASP A 113 13.44 1.82 -3.17
C ASP A 113 12.94 2.50 -1.90
N CYS A 114 11.67 2.26 -1.59
CA CYS A 114 11.02 2.64 -0.35
C CYS A 114 11.25 1.53 0.69
N PHE A 115 10.83 0.31 0.36
CA PHE A 115 11.12 -0.89 1.15
C PHE A 115 11.02 -2.16 0.31
N THR A 116 11.67 -3.22 0.79
CA THR A 116 11.52 -4.60 0.27
C THR A 116 11.29 -5.53 1.45
N VAL A 117 10.32 -6.44 1.32
CA VAL A 117 9.97 -7.44 2.34
C VAL A 117 9.82 -8.80 1.69
N ASN A 118 10.53 -9.79 2.23
CA ASN A 118 10.42 -11.19 1.82
C ASN A 118 9.36 -11.92 2.65
N GLY A 119 8.94 -13.10 2.20
CA GLY A 119 8.01 -13.95 2.94
C GLY A 119 6.60 -13.40 2.98
N VAL A 120 6.19 -12.64 1.95
CA VAL A 120 4.81 -12.18 1.75
C VAL A 120 4.09 -13.19 0.88
N PHE A 121 3.02 -13.78 1.38
CA PHE A 121 2.23 -14.78 0.67
C PHE A 121 0.87 -14.19 0.31
N LEU A 122 0.59 -14.07 -0.99
CA LEU A 122 -0.65 -13.51 -1.51
C LEU A 122 -1.38 -14.53 -2.40
N PRO A 123 -2.70 -14.73 -2.22
CA PRO A 123 -3.48 -15.63 -3.07
C PRO A 123 -3.64 -15.07 -4.47
N THR A 124 -3.79 -15.95 -5.46
CA THR A 124 -4.19 -15.53 -6.82
C THR A 124 -5.69 -15.28 -6.92
N GLY A 125 -6.11 -14.56 -7.96
CA GLY A 125 -7.54 -14.31 -8.24
C GLY A 125 -8.18 -13.15 -7.46
N TYR A 126 -7.39 -12.33 -6.76
CA TYR A 126 -7.88 -11.13 -6.09
C TYR A 126 -7.94 -9.94 -7.05
N TYR A 127 -8.54 -8.85 -6.58
CA TYR A 127 -8.83 -7.64 -7.35
C TYR A 127 -7.87 -6.51 -6.99
N PHE A 128 -7.38 -5.82 -8.03
CA PHE A 128 -6.69 -4.56 -7.85
C PHE A 128 -7.69 -3.42 -7.67
N GLY A 129 -7.40 -2.50 -6.75
CA GLY A 129 -8.25 -1.35 -6.49
C GLY A 129 -7.45 -0.17 -5.97
N VAL A 130 -8.06 1.01 -6.02
CA VAL A 130 -7.54 2.23 -5.41
C VAL A 130 -8.69 2.93 -4.71
N SER A 131 -8.44 3.48 -3.54
CA SER A 131 -9.38 4.33 -2.82
C SER A 131 -8.64 5.50 -2.17
N ALA A 132 -9.39 6.55 -1.84
CA ALA A 132 -8.87 7.69 -1.09
C ALA A 132 -9.95 8.18 -0.12
N ALA A 133 -9.53 8.86 0.94
CA ALA A 133 -10.44 9.54 1.86
C ALA A 133 -9.86 10.88 2.31
N THR A 134 -10.77 11.73 2.76
CA THR A 134 -10.50 13.01 3.41
C THR A 134 -11.32 13.06 4.71
N GLY A 135 -10.73 13.59 5.77
CA GLY A 135 -11.41 13.84 7.04
C GLY A 135 -11.78 15.32 7.21
N ASP A 136 -11.49 15.85 8.41
CA ASP A 136 -11.61 17.29 8.71
C ASP A 136 -10.65 18.15 7.85
N LEU A 137 -9.58 17.53 7.37
CA LEU A 137 -8.65 18.07 6.39
C LEU A 137 -8.83 17.35 5.06
N SER A 138 -8.55 18.07 3.98
CA SER A 138 -8.78 17.58 2.63
C SER A 138 -7.57 17.78 1.74
N ASP A 139 -7.37 16.86 0.81
CA ASP A 139 -6.47 17.00 -0.32
C ASP A 139 -7.10 16.43 -1.59
N ALA A 140 -6.59 16.86 -2.75
CA ALA A 140 -6.94 16.24 -4.02
C ALA A 140 -6.11 14.96 -4.21
N HIS A 141 -6.79 13.85 -4.51
CA HIS A 141 -6.17 12.54 -4.68
C HIS A 141 -6.38 12.05 -6.12
N ASP A 142 -5.45 12.41 -7.01
CA ASP A 142 -5.56 12.13 -8.44
C ASP A 142 -4.72 10.91 -8.86
N ILE A 143 -5.37 9.92 -9.45
CA ILE A 143 -4.70 8.78 -10.09
C ILE A 143 -4.72 8.98 -11.61
N VAL A 144 -3.59 9.42 -12.17
CA VAL A 144 -3.48 9.71 -13.61
C VAL A 144 -3.50 8.43 -14.44
N SER A 145 -2.81 7.38 -14.00
CA SER A 145 -2.83 6.08 -14.66
C SER A 145 -2.48 4.94 -13.72
N LEU A 146 -3.06 3.76 -13.97
CA LEU A 146 -2.69 2.51 -13.33
C LEU A 146 -2.26 1.52 -14.43
N LYS A 147 -1.02 1.03 -14.35
CA LYS A 147 -0.45 0.10 -15.33
C LYS A 147 -0.05 -1.18 -14.62
N LEU A 148 -0.59 -2.31 -15.08
CA LEU A 148 -0.28 -3.62 -14.55
C LEU A 148 0.53 -4.41 -15.56
N TYR A 149 1.56 -5.09 -15.06
CA TYR A 149 2.46 -5.90 -15.85
C TYR A 149 2.54 -7.29 -15.24
N ASP A 150 2.42 -8.29 -16.11
CA ASP A 150 2.78 -9.66 -15.74
C ASP A 150 4.30 -9.80 -15.75
N LEU A 151 4.85 -10.44 -14.72
CA LEU A 151 6.28 -10.58 -14.50
C LEU A 151 6.65 -12.05 -14.63
N THR A 152 6.84 -12.51 -15.86
CA THR A 152 7.29 -13.88 -16.09
C THR A 152 8.78 -14.01 -15.78
N THR A 153 9.13 -14.90 -14.86
CA THR A 153 10.50 -15.30 -14.57
C THR A 153 10.80 -16.71 -15.08
N PRO A 154 12.07 -17.06 -15.36
CA PRO A 154 12.42 -18.41 -15.84
C PRO A 154 12.02 -19.54 -14.88
N ASP A 155 11.83 -19.24 -13.59
CA ASP A 155 11.51 -20.22 -12.56
C ASP A 155 9.99 -20.38 -12.34
N ASP A 156 9.16 -19.67 -13.11
CA ASP A 156 7.70 -19.63 -12.92
C ASP A 156 6.99 -20.95 -13.28
N ASP A 157 7.64 -21.84 -14.03
CA ASP A 157 7.11 -23.16 -14.40
C ASP A 157 6.90 -24.09 -13.18
N ILE A 158 7.30 -23.67 -11.97
CA ILE A 158 7.19 -24.41 -10.70
C ILE A 158 6.18 -23.73 -9.75
N LEU A 159 5.48 -22.67 -10.16
CA LEU A 159 4.58 -21.93 -9.27
C LEU A 159 3.46 -22.83 -8.70
N GLU A 160 3.41 -22.88 -7.38
CA GLU A 160 2.38 -23.57 -6.61
C GLU A 160 1.00 -22.93 -6.87
N ASP A 161 -0.08 -23.71 -6.86
CA ASP A 161 -1.44 -23.16 -6.92
C ASP A 161 -1.72 -22.35 -5.66
N ARG A 162 -1.79 -21.03 -5.82
CA ARG A 162 -2.02 -20.07 -4.74
C ARG A 162 -3.48 -19.64 -4.60
N ALA A 163 -4.42 -20.23 -5.32
CA ALA A 163 -5.81 -19.79 -5.28
C ALA A 163 -6.45 -19.93 -3.88
N ASN A 164 -5.95 -20.87 -3.07
CA ASN A 164 -6.55 -21.24 -1.77
C ASN A 164 -5.68 -20.90 -0.54
N ILE A 165 -4.54 -20.24 -0.72
CA ILE A 165 -3.73 -19.83 0.45
C ILE A 165 -4.41 -18.66 1.17
N MET A 166 -4.06 -18.45 2.44
CA MET A 166 -4.47 -17.25 3.18
C MET A 166 -3.38 -16.18 3.05
N PRO A 167 -3.74 -14.90 2.84
CA PRO A 167 -2.75 -13.82 2.86
C PRO A 167 -2.00 -13.80 4.19
N SER A 168 -0.67 -13.75 4.15
CA SER A 168 0.17 -13.68 5.33
C SER A 168 1.55 -13.10 5.02
N ALA A 169 2.29 -12.69 6.05
CA ALA A 169 3.68 -12.28 5.94
C ALA A 169 4.50 -12.87 7.09
N LEU A 170 5.74 -13.27 6.83
CA LEU A 170 6.69 -13.68 7.86
C LEU A 170 7.25 -12.42 8.54
N TYR A 171 7.16 -12.38 9.87
CA TYR A 171 7.75 -11.33 10.72
C TYR A 171 9.19 -11.66 11.11
#